data_AF-A0A3M1X9H3-F1
#
_entry.id   AF-A0A3M1X9H3-F1
#
_cell.length_a   1.000
_cell.length_b   1.000
_cell.length_c   1.000
_cell.angle_alpha   90.00
_cell.angle_beta   90.00
_cell.angle_gamma   90.00
#
_symmetry.space_group_name_H-M   'P 1'
#
loop_
_entity.id
_entity.type
_entity.pdbx_description
1 polymer ?
#
loop_
_entity_poly.entity_id
_entity_poly.type
_entity_poly.pdbx_seq_one_letter_code
_entity_poly.pdbx_strand_id
1 'polypeptide(L)' 'MRNLREIRQAYEENYRQMLEVIQQMGGDHQIKFHRSRKTALYRRLKELQRREHHLDQLENRLRAAKGLLH' A
#
# COMPACT_ATOMS: atom_id res chain seq x y z
N MET A 1 8.58 -20.73 -1.81
CA MET A 1 8.12 -19.83 -2.90
C MET A 1 7.09 -18.90 -2.30
N ARG A 2 7.30 -17.58 -2.33
CA ARG A 2 6.26 -16.63 -1.92
C ARG A 2 5.08 -16.80 -2.87
N ASN A 3 3.98 -17.36 -2.40
CA ASN A 3 2.82 -17.63 -3.24
C ASN A 3 1.99 -16.34 -3.41
N LEU A 4 1.27 -16.20 -4.54
CA LEU A 4 0.36 -15.07 -4.81
C LEU A 4 -0.60 -14.79 -3.63
N ARG A 5 -0.96 -15.83 -2.87
CA ARG A 5 -1.75 -15.73 -1.64
C ARG A 5 -1.09 -14.88 -0.55
N GLU A 6 0.23 -15.01 -0.34
CA GLU A 6 0.96 -14.22 0.65
C GLU A 6 1.06 -12.75 0.24
N ILE A 7 1.22 -12.48 -1.07
CA ILE A 7 1.21 -11.11 -1.60
C ILE A 7 -0.18 -10.48 -1.39
N ARG A 8 -1.25 -11.23 -1.68
CA ARG A 8 -2.62 -10.77 -1.46
C ARG A 8 -2.90 -10.47 0.02
N GLN A 9 -2.44 -11.32 0.93
CA GLN A 9 -2.55 -11.05 2.37
C GLN A 9 -1.79 -9.78 2.78
N ALA A 10 -0.58 -9.58 2.26
CA ALA A 10 0.20 -8.38 2.51
C ALA A 10 -0.47 -7.11 1.95
N TYR A 11 -1.17 -7.22 0.81
CA TYR A 11 -1.99 -6.14 0.26
C TYR A 11 -3.14 -5.76 1.19
N GLU A 12 -3.92 -6.74 1.64
CA GLU A 12 -5.05 -6.51 2.52
C GLU A 12 -4.62 -5.87 3.85
N GLU A 13 -3.50 -6.33 4.42
CA GLU A 13 -2.91 -5.74 5.62
C GLU A 13 -2.46 -4.30 5.38
N ASN A 14 -1.71 -4.05 4.29
CA ASN A 14 -1.23 -2.72 3.95
C ASN A 14 -2.38 -1.74 3.69
N TYR A 15 -3.44 -2.19 3.03
CA TYR A 15 -4.64 -1.40 2.78
C TYR A 15 -5.38 -1.03 4.07
N ARG A 16 -5.55 -1.99 5.00
CA ARG A 16 -6.13 -1.70 6.33
C ARG A 16 -5.32 -0.65 7.07
N GLN A 17 -3.98 -0.78 7.09
CA GLN A 17 -3.10 0.21 7.71
C GLN A 17 -3.22 1.59 7.06
N MET A 18 -3.40 1.66 5.74
CA MET A 18 -3.64 2.94 5.06
C MET A 18 -4.95 3.57 5.50
N LEU A 19 -6.02 2.79 5.60
CA LEU A 19 -7.32 3.28 6.08
C LEU A 19 -7.25 3.78 7.51
N GLU A 20 -6.58 3.05 8.41
CA GLU A 20 -6.38 3.47 9.80
C GLU A 20 -5.60 4.80 9.88
N VAL A 21 -4.56 4.96 9.06
CA VAL A 21 -3.79 6.20 9.00
C VAL A 21 -4.63 7.35 8.46
N ILE A 22 -5.45 7.12 7.43
CA ILE A 22 -6.37 8.14 6.89
C ILE A 22 -7.42 8.52 7.93
N GLN A 23 -7.95 7.56 8.68
CA GLN A 23 -8.89 7.82 9.76
C GLN A 23 -8.24 8.64 10.88
N GLN A 24 -6.99 8.33 11.26
CA GLN A 24 -6.21 9.12 12.23
C GLN A 24 -5.88 10.54 11.75
N MET A 25 -5.82 10.78 10.44
CA MET A 25 -5.72 12.13 9.87
C MET A 25 -7.02 12.93 9.99
N GLY A 26 -8.14 12.29 10.37
CA GLY A 26 -9.47 12.87 10.34
C GLY A 26 -10.22 12.65 9.02
N GLY A 27 -9.76 11.73 8.18
CA GLY A 27 -10.36 11.41 6.88
C GLY A 27 -9.52 11.85 5.69
N ASP A 28 -9.98 11.50 4.49
CA ASP A 28 -9.24 11.75 3.23
C ASP A 28 -9.12 13.25 2.91
N HIS A 29 -10.12 14.05 3.28
CA HIS A 29 -10.12 15.50 3.07
C HIS A 29 -8.96 16.21 3.78
N GLN A 30 -8.46 15.64 4.88
CA GLN A 30 -7.33 16.15 5.65
C GLN A 30 -5.97 15.77 5.06
N ILE A 31 -5.90 14.86 4.08
CA ILE A 31 -4.62 14.42 3.49
C ILE A 31 -3.83 15.60 2.92
N LYS A 32 -4.49 16.57 2.28
CA LYS A 32 -3.82 17.77 1.73
C LYS A 32 -3.18 18.61 2.84
N PHE A 33 -3.87 18.76 3.96
CA PHE A 33 -3.36 19.46 5.14
C PHE A 33 -2.13 18.75 5.72
N HIS A 34 -2.25 17.43 5.95
CA HIS A 34 -1.16 16.59 6.47
C HIS A 34 0.04 16.53 5.52
N ARG A 35 -0.19 16.58 4.20
CA ARG A 35 0.82 16.69 3.14
C ARG A 35 1.58 18.00 3.23
N SER A 36 0.87 19.12 3.26
CA SER A 36 1.47 20.46 3.33
C SER A 36 2.37 20.60 4.55
N ARG A 37 1.90 20.08 5.70
CA ARG A 37 2.65 20.10 6.97
C ARG A 37 3.68 18.97 7.13
N LYS A 38 3.83 18.08 6.14
CA LYS A 38 4.76 16.92 6.18
C LYS A 38 4.69 16.11 7.48
N THR A 39 3.48 15.96 8.02
CA THR A 39 3.22 15.29 9.31
C THR A 39 3.69 13.84 9.31
N ALA A 40 3.96 13.28 10.48
CA ALA A 40 4.34 11.88 10.63
C ALA A 40 3.30 10.92 10.01
N LEU A 41 2.01 11.21 10.19
CA LEU A 41 0.93 10.46 9.56
C LEU A 41 1.04 10.47 8.03
N TYR A 42 1.34 11.63 7.42
CA TYR A 42 1.49 11.71 5.97
C TYR A 42 2.70 10.93 5.45
N ARG A 43 3.81 10.96 6.19
CA ARG A 43 5.00 10.16 5.86
C ARG A 43 4.67 8.68 5.91
N ARG A 44 3.97 8.24 6.97
CA ARG A 44 3.53 6.85 7.13
C ARG A 44 2.59 6.42 6.01
N LEU A 45 1.63 7.27 5.62
CA LEU A 45 0.76 7.01 4.47
C LEU A 45 1.57 6.85 3.17
N LYS A 46 2.59 7.69 2.95
CA LYS A 46 3.49 7.57 1.78
C LYS A 46 4.32 6.28 1.80
N GLU A 47 4.75 5.82 2.96
CA GLU A 47 5.49 4.55 3.10
C GLU A 47 4.59 3.36 2.76
N LEU A 48 3.35 3.35 3.26
CA LEU A 48 2.37 2.31 2.94
C LEU A 48 2.03 2.30 1.44
N GLN A 49 1.89 3.46 0.80
CA GLN A 49 1.72 3.54 -0.66
C GLN A 49 2.92 2.97 -1.44
N ARG A 50 4.15 3.20 -0.97
CA ARG A 50 5.35 2.61 -1.60
C ARG A 50 5.38 1.09 -1.44
N ARG A 51 4.96 0.60 -0.27
CA ARG A 51 4.85 -0.83 0.01
C ARG A 51 3.80 -1.49 -0.89
N GLU A 52 2.66 -0.85 -1.09
CA GLU A 52 1.62 -1.28 -2.05
C GLU A 52 2.18 -1.42 -3.46
N HIS A 53 2.88 -0.39 -3.96
CA HIS A 53 3.50 -0.44 -5.29
C HIS A 53 4.56 -1.54 -5.40
N HIS A 54 5.32 -1.80 -4.34
CA HIS A 54 6.29 -2.89 -4.33
C HIS A 54 5.61 -4.27 -4.39
N LEU A 55 4.50 -4.46 -3.67
CA LEU A 55 3.71 -5.68 -3.73
C LEU A 55 3.13 -5.90 -5.13
N ASP A 56 2.71 -4.83 -5.82
CA ASP A 56 2.24 -4.89 -7.22
C ASP A 56 3.31 -5.42 -8.16
N GLN A 57 4.52 -4.87 -8.05
CA GLN A 57 5.65 -5.31 -8.86
C GLN A 57 6.02 -6.78 -8.58
N LEU A 58 5.93 -7.21 -7.32
CA LEU A 58 6.16 -8.61 -6.96
C LEU A 58 5.07 -9.52 -7.51
N GLU A 59 3.80 -9.11 -7.47
CA GLU A 59 2.69 -9.87 -8.06
C GLU A 59 2.90 -10.02 -9.56
N ASN A 60 3.18 -8.92 -10.26
CA ASN A 60 3.40 -8.90 -11.70
C ASN A 60 4.57 -9.79 -12.11
N ARG A 61 5.70 -9.75 -11.37
CA ARG A 61 6.83 -10.65 -11.62
C ARG A 61 6.47 -12.12 -11.41
N LEU A 62 5.68 -12.45 -10.39
CA LEU A 62 5.24 -13.83 -10.15
C LEU A 62 4.24 -14.31 -11.21
N ARG A 63 3.33 -13.44 -11.67
CA ARG A 63 2.43 -13.74 -12.79
C ARG A 63 3.21 -13.97 -14.08
N ALA A 64 4.21 -13.14 -14.36
CA ALA A 64 5.12 -13.29 -15.50
C ALA A 64 5.86 -14.63 -15.45
N ALA A 65 6.46 -14.96 -14.30
CA ALA A 65 7.19 -16.20 -14.09
C ALA A 65 6.29 -17.46 -14.19
N LYS A 66 4.99 -17.33 -13.94
CA LYS A 66 4.00 -18.40 -14.08
C LYS A 66 3.36 -18.46 -15.47
N GLY A 67 3.74 -17.59 -16.41
CA GLY A 67 3.12 -17.52 -17.74
C GLY A 67 1.66 -17.06 -17.71
N LEU A 68 1.25 -16.31 -16.67
CA LEU A 68 -0.12 -15.82 -16.46
C LEU A 68 -0.31 -14.36 -16.89
N LEU A 69 0.69 -13.78 -17.58
CA LEU A 69 0.55 -12.48 -18.24
C LEU A 69 -0.09 -12.72 -19.61
N HIS A 70 -1.32 -12.23 -19.78
CA HIS A 70 -2.00 -12.14 -21.08
C HIS A 70 -1.69 -10.78 -21.73
#